data_AF-A0A946PQJ0-F1
#
_entry.id   AF-A0A946PQJ0-F1
#
_cell.length_a   1.000
_cell.length_b   1.000
_cell.length_c   1.000
_cell.angle_alpha   90.00
_cell.angle_beta   90.00
_cell.angle_gamma   90.00
#
_symmetry.space_group_name_H-M   'P 1'
#
loop_
_entity.id
_entity.type
_entity.pdbx_description
1 polymer ?
#
loop_
_entity_poly.entity_id
_entity_poly.type
_entity_poly.pdbx_seq_one_letter_code
_entity_poly.pdbx_strand_id
1 'polypeptide(L)' 'YSYRPAIDTNYFPNTPAAWFWSSSPSAYHSNYAWRLSFDYGYDHDNSRDYDYHVRLVRSGQ' A
#
# COMPACT_ATOMS: atom_id res chain seq x y z
N TYR A 1 -15.68 14.63 5.52
CA TYR A 1 -14.42 14.74 6.27
C TYR A 1 -13.53 13.58 5.82
N SER A 2 -12.38 13.83 5.16
CA SER A 2 -11.42 12.74 4.91
C SER A 2 -10.67 12.45 6.20
N TYR A 3 -10.89 11.26 6.77
CA TYR A 3 -10.16 10.79 7.93
C TYR A 3 -8.73 10.45 7.50
N ARG A 4 -7.75 11.20 8.01
CA ARG A 4 -6.33 10.96 7.80
C ARG A 4 -5.67 10.67 9.15
N PRO A 5 -4.87 9.59 9.27
CA PRO A 5 -4.54 8.65 8.21
C PRO A 5 -5.72 7.72 7.88
N ALA A 6 -5.78 7.22 6.66
CA ALA A 6 -6.83 6.31 6.20
C ALA A 6 -6.74 4.91 6.84
N ILE A 7 -5.57 4.53 7.36
CA ILE A 7 -5.40 3.28 8.09
C ILE A 7 -5.97 3.35 9.50
N ASP A 8 -6.65 2.27 9.92
CA ASP A 8 -7.04 2.09 11.31
C ASP A 8 -5.83 1.71 12.17
N THR A 9 -5.34 2.69 12.94
CA THR A 9 -4.17 2.53 13.81
C THR A 9 -4.45 1.70 15.06
N ASN A 10 -5.72 1.50 15.45
CA ASN A 10 -6.07 0.62 16.57
C ASN A 10 -5.94 -0.86 16.17
N TYR A 11 -6.34 -1.21 14.94
CA TYR A 11 -6.18 -2.56 14.40
C TYR A 11 -4.76 -2.84 13.90
N PHE A 12 -4.08 -1.82 13.37
CA PHE A 12 -2.73 -1.94 12.84
C PHE A 12 -1.75 -1.01 13.58
N PRO A 13 -1.42 -1.32 14.85
CA PRO A 13 -0.52 -0.50 15.64
C PRO A 13 0.87 -0.42 15.00
N ASN A 14 1.54 0.72 15.19
CA ASN A 14 2.87 1.02 14.65
C ASN A 14 2.97 0.94 13.12
N THR A 15 1.84 1.07 12.41
CA THR A 15 1.87 1.14 10.94
C THR A 15 2.07 2.56 10.48
N PRO A 16 3.12 2.85 9.69
CA PRO A 16 3.28 4.16 9.08
C PRO A 16 2.11 4.50 8.16
N ALA A 17 1.61 5.74 8.25
CA ALA A 17 0.72 6.33 7.25
C ALA A 17 1.55 6.69 6.01
N ALA A 18 1.81 5.69 5.17
CA ALA A 18 2.72 5.78 4.04
C ALA A 18 2.24 4.94 2.85
N TRP A 19 3.05 4.89 1.80
CA TRP A 19 2.82 4.03 0.65
C TRP A 19 3.31 2.61 0.90
N PHE A 20 2.48 1.63 0.54
CA PHE A 20 2.80 0.21 0.60
C PHE A 20 2.63 -0.43 -0.76
N TRP A 21 3.58 -1.27 -1.15
CA TRP A 21 3.46 -2.10 -2.35
C TRP A 21 2.40 -3.19 -2.18
N SER A 22 1.64 -3.43 -3.25
CA SER A 22 0.83 -4.64 -3.47
C SER A 22 1.64 -5.66 -4.28
N SER A 23 1.29 -6.94 -4.18
CA SER A 23 1.81 -7.98 -5.07
C SER A 23 1.21 -7.92 -6.48
N SER A 24 0.17 -7.11 -6.69
CA SER A 24 -0.50 -6.96 -7.98
C SER A 24 0.34 -6.14 -8.98
N PRO A 25 0.71 -6.71 -10.15
CA PRO A 25 1.36 -5.95 -11.22
C PRO A 25 0.38 -4.97 -11.88
N SER A 26 0.92 -3.91 -12.50
CA SER A 26 0.12 -3.04 -13.39
C SER A 26 -0.20 -3.80 -14.68
N ALA A 27 -1.44 -3.68 -15.16
CA ALA A 27 -1.88 -4.32 -16.41
C ALA A 27 -1.30 -3.64 -17.66
N TYR A 28 -0.95 -2.36 -17.55
CA TYR A 28 -0.49 -1.54 -18.68
C TYR A 28 1.04 -1.52 -18.80
N HIS A 29 1.76 -1.56 -17.67
CA HIS A 29 3.21 -1.46 -17.64
C HIS A 29 3.81 -2.61 -16.81
N SER A 30 4.54 -3.51 -17.47
CA SER A 30 5.18 -4.66 -16.80
C SER A 30 6.17 -4.29 -15.70
N ASN A 31 6.73 -3.08 -15.78
CA ASN A 31 7.73 -2.57 -14.84
C ASN A 31 7.08 -1.96 -13.59
N TYR A 32 5.75 -1.88 -13.54
CA TYR A 32 4.99 -1.18 -12.50
C TYR A 32 4.19 -2.18 -11.64
N ALA A 33 3.89 -1.78 -10.42
CA ALA A 33 3.01 -2.51 -9.51
C ALA A 33 2.05 -1.54 -8.82
N TRP A 34 0.94 -2.07 -8.31
CA TRP A 34 0.01 -1.28 -7.51
C TRP A 34 0.61 -0.96 -6.14
N ARG A 35 0.40 0.26 -5.66
CA ARG A 35 0.69 0.69 -4.29
C ARG A 35 -0.56 1.31 -3.66
N LEU A 36 -0.66 1.21 -2.33
CA LEU A 36 -1.76 1.76 -1.55
C LEU A 36 -1.23 2.83 -0.59
N SER A 37 -1.94 3.94 -0.47
CA SER A 37 -1.65 4.98 0.52
C SER A 37 -2.45 4.75 1.79
N PHE A 38 -1.76 4.47 2.89
CA PHE A 38 -2.39 4.41 4.21
C PHE A 38 -2.59 5.77 4.86
N ASP A 39 -2.05 6.85 4.27
CA ASP A 39 -2.35 8.22 4.67
C ASP A 39 -3.66 8.69 4.03
N TYR A 40 -3.81 8.50 2.72
CA TYR A 40 -4.93 9.08 1.96
C TYR A 40 -6.03 8.09 1.56
N GLY A 41 -5.78 6.78 1.61
CA GLY A 41 -6.77 5.74 1.34
C GLY A 41 -7.02 5.44 -0.14
N TYR A 42 -6.17 5.93 -1.06
CA TYR A 42 -6.24 5.63 -2.48
C TYR A 42 -5.05 4.80 -2.95
N ASP A 43 -5.20 4.19 -4.12
CA ASP A 43 -4.21 3.39 -4.81
C ASP A 43 -3.74 4.04 -6.12
N HIS A 44 -2.56 3.63 -6.58
CA HIS A 44 -1.98 4.05 -7.86
C HIS A 44 -0.91 3.03 -8.26
N ASP A 45 -0.64 2.82 -9.56
CA ASP A 45 0.50 2.01 -9.98
C ASP A 45 1.77 2.85 -10.11
N ASN A 46 2.92 2.31 -9.72
CA ASN A 46 4.19 3.00 -9.94
C ASN A 46 5.29 2.01 -10.29
N SER A 47 6.40 2.54 -10.82
CA SER A 47 7.56 1.76 -11.19
C SER A 47 8.15 1.04 -9.98
N ARG A 48 8.53 -0.22 -10.16
CA ARG A 48 8.98 -1.13 -9.08
C ARG A 48 10.37 -0.81 -8.52
N ASP A 49 11.07 0.16 -9.12
CA ASP A 49 12.35 0.71 -8.67
C ASP A 49 12.22 1.75 -7.54
N TYR A 50 10.99 2.18 -7.22
CA TYR A 50 10.75 3.06 -6.07
C TYR A 50 10.70 2.31 -4.73
N ASP A 51 11.28 2.95 -3.72
CA ASP A 51 11.26 2.46 -2.34
C ASP A 51 9.94 2.80 -1.65
N TYR A 52 9.03 1.81 -1.56
CA TYR A 52 7.84 1.84 -0.70
C TYR A 52 7.84 0.68 0.28
N HIS A 53 7.08 0.82 1.36
CA HIS A 53 7.01 -0.20 2.40
C HIS A 53 6.34 -1.48 1.87
N VAL A 54 6.66 -2.60 2.50
CA VAL A 54 5.99 -3.89 2.29
C VAL A 54 5.44 -4.39 3.60
N ARG A 55 4.33 -5.12 3.54
CA ARG A 55 3.74 -5.80 4.69
C ARG A 55 3.55 -7.27 4.34
N LEU A 56 4.12 -8.15 5.15
CA LEU A 56 3.87 -9.58 5.04
C LEU A 56 2.45 -9.87 5.53
N VAL A 57 1.69 -10.61 4.74
CA VAL A 57 0.35 -11.07 5.08
C VAL A 57 0.41 -12.60 5.18
N ARG A 58 -0.13 -13.15 6.27
CA ARG A 58 -0.29 -14.60 6.39
C ARG A 58 -1.47 -15.04 5.53
N SER A 59 -1.29 -16.06 4.69
CA SER A 59 -2.44 -16.80 4.16
C SER A 59 -3.07 -17.56 5.31
N GLY A 60 -4.34 -17.26 5.64
CA GLY A 60 -5.11 -18.09 6.56
C GLY A 60 -5.46 -19.39 5.85
N GLN A 61 -4.70 -20.45 6.12
CA GLN A 61 -5.09 -21.83 5.83
C GLN A 61 -5.28 -22.55 7.17
#